data_AF-A0A950YI55-F1
#
_entry.id   AF-A0A950YI55-F1
#
_cell.length_a   1.000
_cell.length_b   1.000
_cell.length_c   1.000
_cell.angle_alpha   90.00
_cell.angle_beta   90.00
_cell.angle_gamma   90.00
#
_symmetry.space_group_name_H-M   'P 1'
#
loop_
_entity.id
_entity.type
_entity.pdbx_description
1 polymer ?
#
loop_
_entity_poly.entity_id
_entity_poly.type
_entity_poly.pdbx_seq_one_letter_code
_entity_poly.pdbx_strand_id
1 'polypeptide(L)'
;MAAQIIGTALRLPVFKVELGDVLSRTEQDTEAVIGGVFASADASGAILLFKGAELLVPRQSRAERRERLAGRVAQRPREDLLASKNGETDPALSDLLERSRRHDRLVIFAAAPTGGLEPSFARRFDVVVNFPFPDSTARKDIWRRTLPGDARVTESGLDYLARWLRWPGSTIRSCCEAAASNAAGEGVPMQLHHVATMLERGYRRRVPPAYAGEAPFSKPTPEGAASVEPLPEESRTRSGAPQVLRRTGTKWALSGALIAAGLGAVVAITRPTVVSQTNTNARAGVVRISYPANWRPESATATPQLRLADELALTAAAPARGSLLVGRTPAESANALPQSLIAGLAARPQIVKIGPVSLYRYVSSPQPGLRTSRAVYTAPTTVGTIVGVCTTTEAPASFISNCEHVLGTIRLTSGSFLPLGLTTSYAHTINAVITKLNAVRSRAGAELAHATNAQAQEIAAATLARAHAEAASDLARTSAGSAWVANTALANALLMTANAYRALALAASRADPRSYGAARAELARAAEALSLGFAQISRLGYRVA
;
A
#
# COMPACT_ATOMS: atom_id res chain seq x y z
N MET A 1 -8.23 -8.73 -23.62
CA MET A 1 -8.68 -9.83 -22.74
C MET A 1 -10.10 -9.60 -22.25
N ALA A 2 -10.40 -8.64 -21.36
CA ALA A 2 -11.77 -8.45 -20.82
C ALA A 2 -12.86 -8.33 -21.90
N ALA A 3 -12.64 -7.47 -22.91
CA ALA A 3 -13.55 -7.36 -24.06
C ALA A 3 -13.77 -8.68 -24.82
N GLN A 4 -12.73 -9.50 -24.96
CA GLN A 4 -12.84 -10.81 -25.60
C GLN A 4 -13.61 -11.79 -24.74
N ILE A 5 -13.41 -11.79 -23.42
CA ILE A 5 -14.20 -12.61 -22.48
C ILE A 5 -15.68 -12.25 -22.58
N ILE A 6 -16.00 -10.95 -22.63
CA ILE A 6 -17.38 -10.47 -22.81
C ILE A 6 -17.93 -10.95 -24.16
N GLY A 7 -17.17 -10.81 -25.24
CA GLY A 7 -17.56 -11.30 -26.56
C GLY A 7 -17.85 -12.81 -26.57
N THR A 8 -16.95 -13.62 -25.99
CA THR A 8 -17.15 -15.07 -25.87
C THR A 8 -18.39 -15.40 -25.03
N ALA A 9 -18.58 -14.73 -23.90
CA ALA A 9 -19.73 -14.97 -23.01
C ALA A 9 -21.06 -14.60 -23.67
N LEU A 10 -21.08 -13.51 -24.44
CA LEU A 10 -22.26 -13.04 -25.19
C LEU A 10 -22.40 -13.71 -26.56
N ARG A 11 -21.43 -14.52 -26.97
CA ARG A 11 -21.31 -15.11 -28.32
C ARG A 11 -21.36 -14.05 -29.43
N LEU A 12 -20.77 -12.89 -29.18
CA LEU A 12 -20.67 -11.79 -30.14
C LEU A 12 -19.23 -11.60 -30.61
N PRO A 13 -19.02 -11.29 -31.90
CA PRO A 13 -17.70 -10.93 -32.39
C PRO A 13 -17.21 -9.63 -31.73
N VAL A 14 -15.90 -9.47 -31.60
CA VAL A 14 -15.28 -8.25 -31.04
C VAL A 14 -14.41 -7.61 -32.09
N PHE A 15 -14.81 -6.42 -32.55
CA PHE A 15 -14.05 -5.64 -33.52
C PHE A 15 -13.12 -4.69 -32.79
N LYS A 16 -11.82 -4.84 -33.03
CA LYS A 16 -10.77 -4.07 -32.38
C LYS A 16 -10.32 -2.93 -33.30
N VAL A 17 -10.32 -1.71 -32.77
CA VAL A 17 -9.93 -0.48 -33.46
C VAL A 17 -8.88 0.26 -32.65
N GLU A 18 -7.77 0.68 -33.27
CA GLU A 18 -6.75 1.50 -32.61
C GLU A 18 -7.04 2.98 -32.93
N LEU A 19 -7.48 3.76 -31.92
CA LEU A 19 -7.84 5.17 -32.09
C LEU A 19 -6.67 6.02 -32.57
N GLY A 20 -5.42 5.66 -32.22
CA GLY A 20 -4.24 6.37 -32.70
C GLY A 20 -4.12 6.38 -34.23
N ASP A 21 -4.55 5.30 -34.89
CA ASP A 21 -4.46 5.14 -36.35
C ASP A 21 -5.65 5.77 -37.07
N VAL A 22 -6.78 5.89 -36.37
CA VAL A 22 -7.99 6.56 -36.86
C VAL A 22 -7.81 8.08 -36.75
N LEU A 23 -7.42 8.56 -35.57
CA LEU A 23 -7.29 9.98 -35.26
C LEU A 23 -6.03 10.65 -35.83
N SER A 24 -5.12 9.89 -36.47
CA SER A 24 -3.98 10.44 -37.21
C SER A 24 -4.33 10.88 -38.63
N ARG A 25 -5.53 10.57 -39.12
CA ARG A 25 -5.96 10.81 -40.50
C ARG A 25 -6.56 12.21 -40.69
N THR A 26 -6.88 12.55 -41.94
CA THR A 26 -7.68 13.75 -42.21
C THR A 26 -9.07 13.62 -41.59
N GLU A 27 -9.78 14.72 -41.46
CA GLU A 27 -11.10 14.74 -40.81
C GLU A 27 -12.14 13.90 -41.59
N GLN A 28 -12.19 14.10 -42.91
CA GLN A 28 -13.05 13.32 -43.82
C GLN A 28 -12.71 11.82 -43.78
N ASP A 29 -11.42 11.47 -43.77
CA ASP A 29 -11.01 10.06 -43.66
C ASP A 29 -11.35 9.46 -42.30
N THR A 30 -11.28 10.26 -41.23
CA THR A 30 -11.61 9.84 -39.87
C THR A 30 -13.10 9.51 -39.76
N GLU A 31 -13.97 10.40 -40.24
CA GLU A 31 -15.42 10.18 -40.29
C GLU A 31 -15.80 8.98 -41.16
N ALA A 32 -15.18 8.85 -42.34
CA ALA A 32 -15.42 7.70 -43.22
C ALA A 32 -15.01 6.37 -42.57
N VAL A 33 -13.85 6.33 -41.91
CA VAL A 33 -13.37 5.13 -41.20
C VAL A 33 -14.26 4.80 -40.00
N ILE A 34 -14.64 5.79 -39.18
CA ILE A 34 -15.56 5.60 -38.06
C ILE A 34 -16.90 5.08 -38.58
N GLY A 35 -17.49 5.72 -39.58
CA GLY A 35 -18.74 5.31 -40.19
C GLY A 35 -18.70 3.88 -40.72
N GLY A 36 -17.65 3.49 -41.44
CA GLY A 36 -17.48 2.14 -41.96
C GLY A 36 -17.31 1.07 -40.86
N VAL A 37 -16.59 1.42 -39.78
CA VAL A 37 -16.42 0.54 -38.60
C VAL A 37 -17.76 0.27 -37.92
N PHE A 38 -18.56 1.31 -37.66
CA PHE A 38 -19.88 1.15 -37.03
C PHE A 38 -20.84 0.40 -37.94
N ALA A 39 -20.91 0.73 -39.24
CA ALA A 39 -21.76 0.00 -40.18
C ALA A 39 -21.43 -1.50 -40.24
N SER A 40 -20.13 -1.84 -40.23
CA SER A 40 -19.69 -3.24 -40.21
C SER A 40 -20.03 -3.94 -38.89
N ALA A 41 -19.93 -3.21 -37.77
CA ALA A 41 -20.28 -3.73 -36.45
C ALA A 41 -21.80 -3.93 -36.31
N ASP A 42 -22.62 -3.01 -36.83
CA ASP A 42 -24.09 -3.13 -36.86
C ASP A 42 -24.52 -4.35 -37.67
N ALA A 43 -23.97 -4.50 -38.88
CA ALA A 43 -24.28 -5.63 -39.76
C ALA A 43 -23.93 -7.00 -39.16
N SER A 44 -22.91 -7.05 -38.30
CA SER A 44 -22.44 -8.30 -37.66
C SER A 44 -22.87 -8.46 -36.19
N GLY A 45 -23.57 -7.46 -35.63
CA GLY A 45 -23.88 -7.41 -34.20
C GLY A 45 -22.63 -7.43 -33.30
N ALA A 46 -21.51 -6.88 -33.76
CA ALA A 46 -20.24 -6.93 -33.05
C ALA A 46 -20.17 -5.96 -31.87
N ILE A 47 -19.41 -6.36 -30.85
CA ILE A 47 -18.89 -5.46 -29.82
C ILE A 47 -17.74 -4.66 -30.41
N LEU A 48 -17.72 -3.35 -30.20
CA LEU A 48 -16.63 -2.48 -30.61
C LEU A 48 -15.65 -2.26 -29.46
N LEU A 49 -14.36 -2.45 -29.71
CA LEU A 49 -13.27 -2.16 -28.77
C LEU A 49 -12.34 -1.10 -29.38
N PHE A 50 -12.44 0.13 -28.91
CA PHE A 50 -11.54 1.22 -29.22
C PHE A 50 -10.37 1.26 -28.22
N LYS A 51 -9.14 1.06 -28.70
CA LYS A 51 -7.91 1.18 -27.90
C LYS A 51 -7.25 2.53 -28.11
N GLY A 52 -6.58 3.04 -27.08
CA GLY A 52 -5.93 4.35 -27.12
C GLY A 52 -6.87 5.49 -26.70
N ALA A 53 -7.85 5.21 -25.84
CA ALA A 53 -8.85 6.17 -25.41
C ALA A 53 -8.26 7.37 -24.64
N GLU A 54 -7.02 7.30 -24.17
CA GLU A 54 -6.27 8.44 -23.63
C GLU A 54 -6.09 9.57 -24.67
N LEU A 55 -6.21 9.28 -25.96
CA LEU A 55 -6.14 10.26 -27.06
C LEU A 55 -7.45 11.04 -27.26
N LEU A 56 -8.50 10.71 -26.52
CA LEU A 56 -9.78 11.41 -26.55
C LEU A 56 -9.70 12.72 -25.77
N VAL A 57 -8.93 13.65 -26.34
CA VAL A 57 -8.70 15.01 -25.86
C VAL A 57 -8.91 16.01 -26.99
N PRO A 58 -9.09 17.33 -26.70
CA PRO A 58 -9.16 18.35 -27.72
C PRO A 58 -8.01 18.24 -28.74
N ARG A 59 -8.30 18.44 -30.02
CA ARG A 59 -7.37 18.19 -31.14
C ARG A 59 -6.00 18.85 -30.93
N GLN A 60 -5.98 20.10 -30.46
CA GLN A 60 -4.77 20.86 -30.12
C GLN A 60 -3.87 20.19 -29.07
N SER A 61 -4.43 19.36 -28.18
CA SER A 61 -3.71 18.69 -27.10
C SER A 61 -3.26 17.27 -27.48
N ARG A 62 -3.69 16.72 -28.63
CA ARG A 62 -3.40 15.34 -29.04
C ARG A 62 -1.93 15.11 -29.38
N ALA A 63 -1.31 16.03 -30.13
CA ALA A 63 0.10 15.92 -30.53
C ALA A 63 1.02 15.91 -29.29
N GLU A 64 0.84 16.88 -28.41
CA GLU A 64 1.58 16.97 -27.14
C GLU A 64 1.32 15.77 -26.23
N ARG A 65 0.07 15.24 -26.20
CA ARG A 65 -0.25 14.03 -25.45
C ARG A 65 0.44 12.79 -26.02
N ARG A 66 0.48 12.61 -27.35
CA ARG A 66 1.23 11.50 -27.99
C ARG A 66 2.72 11.58 -27.66
N GLU A 67 3.30 12.78 -27.70
CA GLU A 67 4.71 12.97 -27.40
C GLU A 67 5.06 12.70 -25.93
N ARG A 68 4.17 13.12 -25.01
CA ARG A 68 4.25 12.76 -23.58
C ARG A 68 4.18 11.25 -23.37
N LEU A 69 3.25 10.56 -24.03
CA LEU A 69 3.14 9.10 -23.96
C LEU A 69 4.34 8.38 -24.57
N ALA A 70 4.97 8.96 -25.59
CA ALA A 70 6.19 8.44 -26.21
C ALA A 70 7.46 8.70 -25.38
N GLY A 71 7.36 9.39 -24.22
CA GLY A 71 8.48 9.69 -23.34
C GLY A 71 9.46 10.72 -23.92
N ARG A 72 9.03 11.53 -24.89
CA ARG A 72 9.89 12.48 -25.63
C ARG A 72 9.91 13.90 -25.06
N VAL A 73 9.02 14.24 -24.12
CA VAL A 73 8.95 15.57 -23.47
C VAL A 73 9.21 15.45 -21.96
N ALA A 74 10.17 16.23 -21.45
CA ALA A 74 10.43 16.36 -20.02
C ALA A 74 9.25 17.07 -19.32
N GLN A 75 8.92 16.62 -18.10
CA GLN A 75 7.82 17.14 -17.28
C GLN A 75 7.97 18.66 -17.06
N ARG A 76 7.13 19.47 -17.71
CA ARG A 76 6.97 20.89 -17.35
C ARG A 76 6.02 21.05 -16.14
N PRO A 77 6.23 22.06 -15.28
CA PRO A 77 5.28 22.44 -14.23
C PRO A 77 3.90 22.76 -14.81
N ARG A 78 2.86 22.51 -14.01
CA ARG A 78 1.44 22.51 -14.37
C ARG A 78 0.83 23.90 -14.64
N GLU A 79 1.65 24.96 -14.65
CA GLU A 79 1.18 26.35 -14.61
C GLU A 79 0.72 26.89 -15.98
N ASP A 80 1.11 26.27 -17.10
CA ASP A 80 0.73 26.75 -18.45
C ASP A 80 -0.52 26.11 -19.06
N LEU A 81 -1.17 25.14 -18.40
CA LEU A 81 -2.33 24.42 -18.99
C LEU A 81 -3.70 25.05 -18.67
N LEU A 82 -3.72 26.21 -18.02
CA LEU A 82 -4.93 27.02 -17.77
C LEU A 82 -5.09 28.13 -18.80
N ALA A 83 -5.05 27.80 -20.10
CA ALA A 83 -5.46 28.73 -21.16
C ALA A 83 -6.00 27.98 -22.38
N SER A 84 -7.16 27.33 -22.24
CA SER A 84 -8.10 27.18 -23.36
C SER A 84 -9.52 27.17 -22.81
N LYS A 85 -9.96 28.36 -22.39
CA LYS A 85 -11.38 28.69 -22.36
C LYS A 85 -11.81 28.78 -23.82
N ASN A 86 -12.24 27.65 -24.40
CA ASN A 86 -13.18 27.49 -25.51
C ASN A 86 -13.24 25.99 -25.82
N GLY A 87 -14.29 25.33 -25.33
CA GLY A 87 -14.56 23.92 -25.56
C GLY A 87 -15.08 23.66 -26.97
N GLU A 88 -14.26 23.91 -27.99
CA GLU A 88 -14.57 23.41 -29.33
C GLU A 88 -14.42 21.89 -29.31
N THR A 89 -15.57 21.23 -29.36
CA THR A 89 -15.64 19.77 -29.34
C THR A 89 -15.29 19.30 -30.75
N ASP A 90 -14.15 18.63 -30.89
CA ASP A 90 -13.71 18.01 -32.14
C ASP A 90 -14.87 17.25 -32.82
N PRO A 91 -15.31 17.64 -34.05
CA PRO A 91 -16.48 17.07 -34.71
C PRO A 91 -16.41 15.55 -34.85
N ALA A 92 -15.24 15.02 -35.25
CA ALA A 92 -15.02 13.58 -35.40
C ALA A 92 -15.12 12.83 -34.05
N LEU A 93 -14.75 13.48 -32.95
CA LEU A 93 -14.89 12.93 -31.60
C LEU A 93 -16.35 12.93 -31.13
N SER A 94 -17.10 13.97 -31.50
CA SER A 94 -18.53 14.06 -31.23
C SER A 94 -19.29 12.98 -31.99
N ASP A 95 -19.00 12.82 -33.28
CA ASP A 95 -19.57 11.78 -34.15
C ASP A 95 -19.27 10.36 -33.62
N LEU A 96 -18.02 10.08 -33.21
CA LEU A 96 -17.63 8.82 -32.58
C LEU A 96 -18.50 8.50 -31.35
N LEU A 97 -18.67 9.46 -30.45
CA LEU A 97 -19.46 9.26 -29.22
C LEU A 97 -20.95 9.13 -29.51
N GLU A 98 -21.47 9.89 -30.47
CA GLU A 98 -22.87 9.84 -30.87
C GLU A 98 -23.21 8.51 -31.51
N ARG A 99 -22.37 8.01 -32.42
CA ARG A 99 -22.49 6.65 -32.99
C ARG A 99 -22.34 5.58 -31.92
N SER A 100 -21.43 5.77 -30.96
CA SER A 100 -21.29 4.85 -29.83
C SER A 100 -22.56 4.69 -29.01
N ARG A 101 -23.36 5.75 -28.87
CA ARG A 101 -24.66 5.73 -28.16
C ARG A 101 -25.78 5.10 -28.97
N ARG A 102 -25.68 5.11 -30.30
CA ARG A 102 -26.67 4.51 -31.21
C ARG A 102 -26.41 3.04 -31.52
N HIS A 103 -25.17 2.57 -31.29
CA HIS A 103 -24.79 1.20 -31.51
C HIS A 103 -25.60 0.27 -30.59
N ASP A 104 -26.28 -0.72 -31.16
CA ASP A 104 -27.17 -1.63 -30.41
C ASP A 104 -26.41 -2.58 -29.47
N ARG A 105 -25.07 -2.63 -29.59
CA ARG A 105 -24.19 -3.52 -28.81
C ARG A 105 -23.19 -2.72 -27.99
N LEU A 106 -22.38 -3.44 -27.21
CA LEU A 106 -21.41 -2.82 -26.32
C LEU A 106 -20.29 -2.11 -27.11
N VAL A 107 -20.01 -0.87 -26.74
CA VAL A 107 -18.85 -0.11 -27.21
C VAL A 107 -17.90 0.11 -26.03
N ILE A 108 -16.68 -0.41 -26.14
CA ILE A 108 -15.67 -0.40 -25.08
C ILE A 108 -14.53 0.52 -25.50
N PHE A 109 -14.20 1.47 -24.62
CA PHE A 109 -13.04 2.33 -24.77
C PHE A 109 -11.97 1.92 -23.75
N ALA A 110 -10.79 1.55 -24.24
CA ALA A 110 -9.65 1.14 -23.43
C ALA A 110 -8.54 2.20 -23.49
N ALA A 111 -8.28 2.82 -22.34
CA ALA A 111 -7.19 3.78 -22.16
C ALA A 111 -5.93 3.09 -21.62
N ALA A 112 -4.76 3.63 -21.96
CA ALA A 112 -3.49 3.22 -21.38
C ALA A 112 -3.41 3.59 -19.88
N PRO A 113 -2.75 2.77 -19.04
CA PRO A 113 -2.60 3.01 -17.61
C PRO A 113 -1.94 4.35 -17.26
N THR A 114 -0.99 4.81 -18.09
CA THR A 114 -0.28 6.09 -17.92
C THR A 114 -1.01 7.31 -18.46
N GLY A 115 -1.89 7.10 -19.43
CA GLY A 115 -2.51 8.20 -20.16
C GLY A 115 -3.64 8.83 -19.38
N GLY A 116 -4.42 8.00 -18.68
CA GLY A 116 -5.65 8.39 -18.03
C GLY A 116 -6.68 8.95 -19.02
N LEU A 117 -7.96 8.79 -18.69
CA LEU A 117 -9.01 9.50 -19.43
C LEU A 117 -9.10 10.93 -18.89
N GLU A 118 -9.24 11.92 -19.76
CA GLU A 118 -9.43 13.29 -19.32
C GLU A 118 -10.77 13.41 -18.55
N PRO A 119 -10.81 14.09 -17.36
CA PRO A 119 -11.99 14.09 -16.50
C PRO A 119 -13.29 14.62 -17.15
N SER A 120 -13.20 15.60 -18.06
CA SER A 120 -14.38 16.10 -18.78
C SER A 120 -14.91 15.09 -19.80
N PHE A 121 -14.02 14.30 -20.38
CA PHE A 121 -14.36 13.21 -21.29
C PHE A 121 -14.88 11.97 -20.56
N ALA A 122 -14.36 11.67 -19.37
CA ALA A 122 -14.83 10.56 -18.52
C ALA A 122 -16.32 10.64 -18.18
N ARG A 123 -16.86 11.85 -18.03
CA ARG A 123 -18.29 12.07 -17.76
C ARG A 123 -19.22 11.72 -18.92
N ARG A 124 -18.69 11.44 -20.11
CA ARG A 124 -19.48 11.11 -21.30
C ARG A 124 -19.74 9.61 -21.47
N PHE A 125 -19.14 8.77 -20.61
CA PHE A 125 -19.30 7.31 -20.60
C PHE A 125 -20.32 6.86 -19.56
N ASP A 126 -21.11 5.85 -19.91
CA ASP A 126 -22.13 5.27 -19.01
C ASP A 126 -21.48 4.52 -17.84
N VAL A 127 -20.40 3.80 -18.10
CA VAL A 127 -19.66 3.01 -17.11
C VAL A 127 -18.17 3.20 -17.31
N VAL A 128 -17.46 3.52 -16.22
CA VAL A 128 -16.00 3.58 -16.18
C VAL A 128 -15.50 2.47 -15.25
N VAL A 129 -14.85 1.45 -15.82
CA VAL A 129 -14.27 0.34 -15.06
C VAL A 129 -12.77 0.59 -14.91
N ASN A 130 -12.31 0.72 -13.66
CA ASN A 130 -10.89 0.82 -13.36
C ASN A 130 -10.27 -0.58 -13.23
N PHE A 131 -9.14 -0.80 -13.91
CA PHE A 131 -8.32 -2.00 -13.75
C PHE A 131 -7.13 -1.65 -12.87
N PRO A 132 -7.22 -1.82 -11.53
CA PRO A 132 -6.12 -1.50 -10.64
C PRO A 132 -4.91 -2.41 -10.93
N PHE A 133 -3.73 -1.93 -10.54
CA PHE A 133 -2.57 -2.82 -10.48
C PHE A 133 -2.87 -3.98 -9.52
N PRO A 134 -2.63 -5.24 -9.90
CA PRO A 134 -3.00 -6.38 -9.07
C PRO A 134 -2.21 -6.36 -7.76
N ASP A 135 -2.88 -6.49 -6.62
CA ASP A 135 -2.29 -6.69 -5.30
C ASP A 135 -1.61 -8.08 -5.16
N SER A 136 -1.15 -8.43 -3.96
CA SER A 136 -0.49 -9.72 -3.73
C SER A 136 -1.41 -10.94 -3.87
N THR A 137 -2.69 -10.83 -3.49
CA THR A 137 -3.67 -11.91 -3.62
C THR A 137 -4.00 -12.14 -5.09
N ALA A 138 -4.34 -11.08 -5.82
CA ALA A 138 -4.62 -11.10 -7.24
C ALA A 138 -3.42 -11.61 -8.04
N ARG A 139 -2.19 -11.19 -7.71
CA ARG A 139 -0.98 -11.73 -8.36
C ARG A 139 -0.81 -13.22 -8.10
N LYS A 140 -1.09 -13.71 -6.87
CA LYS A 140 -1.02 -15.15 -6.55
C LYS A 140 -1.99 -15.95 -7.42
N ASP A 141 -3.21 -15.46 -7.58
CA ASP A 141 -4.23 -16.11 -8.40
C ASP A 141 -3.87 -16.08 -9.89
N ILE A 142 -3.32 -14.96 -10.37
CA ILE A 142 -2.81 -14.86 -11.74
C ILE A 142 -1.69 -15.87 -11.96
N TRP A 143 -0.72 -15.97 -11.05
CA TRP A 143 0.34 -16.99 -11.12
C TRP A 143 -0.28 -18.38 -11.22
N ARG A 144 -1.14 -18.76 -10.27
CA ARG A 144 -1.77 -20.09 -10.22
C ARG A 144 -2.50 -20.44 -11.52
N ARG A 145 -3.24 -19.51 -12.10
CA ARG A 145 -4.00 -19.72 -13.36
C ARG A 145 -3.11 -19.77 -14.61
N THR A 146 -1.89 -19.26 -14.52
CA THR A 146 -0.98 -19.17 -15.68
C THR A 146 0.12 -20.24 -15.64
N LEU A 147 0.32 -20.92 -14.52
CA LEU A 147 1.22 -22.08 -14.46
C LEU A 147 0.65 -23.24 -15.32
N PRO A 148 1.51 -24.01 -16.01
CA PRO A 148 1.15 -25.29 -16.58
C PRO A 148 0.61 -26.25 -15.51
N GLY A 149 -0.30 -27.16 -15.89
CA GLY A 149 -0.96 -28.07 -14.95
C GLY A 149 -0.03 -29.06 -14.25
N ASP A 150 1.14 -29.36 -14.85
CA ASP A 150 2.17 -30.24 -14.31
C ASP A 150 3.26 -29.50 -13.51
N ALA A 151 3.16 -28.16 -13.39
CA ALA A 151 4.15 -27.36 -12.69
C ALA A 151 4.31 -27.76 -11.21
N ARG A 152 5.56 -27.88 -10.76
CA ARG A 152 5.98 -28.21 -9.41
C ARG A 152 6.40 -26.95 -8.65
N VAL A 153 5.48 -25.99 -8.54
CA VAL A 153 5.64 -24.77 -7.72
C VAL A 153 4.76 -24.90 -6.49
N THR A 154 5.37 -24.81 -5.30
CA THR A 154 4.63 -24.91 -4.03
C THR A 154 3.77 -23.68 -3.79
N GLU A 155 2.77 -23.80 -2.91
CA GLU A 155 1.96 -22.66 -2.45
C GLU A 155 2.82 -21.56 -1.82
N SER A 156 3.85 -21.93 -1.06
CA SER A 156 4.84 -20.98 -0.51
C SER A 156 5.68 -20.29 -1.59
N GLY A 157 5.95 -20.98 -2.71
CA GLY A 157 6.60 -20.42 -3.89
C GLY A 157 5.70 -19.43 -4.61
N LEU A 158 4.41 -19.75 -4.76
CA LEU A 158 3.40 -18.82 -5.29
C LEU A 158 3.25 -17.58 -4.40
N ASP A 159 3.21 -17.76 -3.08
CA ASP A 159 3.20 -16.65 -2.12
C ASP A 159 4.44 -15.79 -2.28
N TYR A 160 5.62 -16.39 -2.43
CA TYR A 160 6.85 -15.67 -2.67
C TYR A 160 6.81 -14.86 -3.97
N LEU A 161 6.44 -15.48 -5.09
CA LEU A 161 6.36 -14.82 -6.39
C LEU A 161 5.35 -13.67 -6.38
N ALA A 162 4.15 -13.90 -5.85
CA ALA A 162 3.11 -12.89 -5.77
C ALA A 162 3.48 -11.70 -4.86
N ARG A 163 4.24 -11.98 -3.82
CA ARG A 163 4.64 -11.01 -2.82
C ARG A 163 5.79 -10.12 -3.28
N TRP A 164 6.79 -10.70 -3.93
CA TRP A 164 8.02 -10.01 -4.31
C TRP A 164 8.01 -9.51 -5.75
N LEU A 165 7.43 -10.28 -6.68
CA LEU A 165 7.34 -9.92 -8.09
C LEU A 165 6.09 -9.11 -8.33
N ARG A 166 6.28 -7.81 -8.15
CA ARG A 166 5.26 -6.78 -8.24
C ARG A 166 5.01 -6.45 -9.71
N TRP A 167 4.37 -7.39 -10.40
CA TRP A 167 4.23 -7.38 -11.85
C TRP A 167 2.76 -7.29 -12.29
N PRO A 168 2.47 -6.59 -13.41
CA PRO A 168 1.15 -6.67 -14.02
C PRO A 168 0.94 -8.08 -14.58
N GLY A 169 -0.32 -8.48 -14.71
CA GLY A 169 -0.67 -9.84 -15.16
C GLY A 169 -0.07 -10.24 -16.51
N SER A 170 0.14 -9.27 -17.42
CA SER A 170 0.83 -9.50 -18.69
C SER A 170 2.27 -9.98 -18.51
N THR A 171 3.02 -9.38 -17.58
CA THR A 171 4.42 -9.74 -17.31
C THR A 171 4.51 -11.09 -16.61
N ILE A 172 3.60 -11.37 -15.68
CA ILE A 172 3.50 -12.69 -15.03
C ILE A 172 3.30 -13.77 -16.10
N ARG A 173 2.35 -13.57 -17.02
CA ARG A 173 2.07 -14.52 -18.09
C ARG A 173 3.28 -14.78 -18.98
N SER A 174 3.92 -13.73 -19.51
CA SER A 174 5.09 -13.92 -20.36
C SER A 174 6.26 -14.59 -19.63
N CYS A 175 6.41 -14.33 -18.33
CA CYS A 175 7.41 -15.02 -17.51
C CYS A 175 7.09 -16.51 -17.35
N CYS A 176 5.83 -16.87 -17.05
CA CYS A 176 5.39 -18.27 -17.01
C CYS A 176 5.65 -18.98 -18.33
N GLU A 177 5.27 -18.37 -19.45
CA GLU A 177 5.46 -18.96 -20.79
C GLU A 177 6.95 -19.23 -21.07
N ALA A 178 7.82 -18.28 -20.75
CA ALA A 178 9.27 -18.44 -20.92
C ALA A 178 9.88 -19.48 -19.97
N ALA A 179 9.45 -19.50 -18.70
CA ALA A 179 9.91 -20.48 -17.71
C ALA A 179 9.44 -21.90 -18.07
N ALA A 180 8.20 -22.05 -18.55
CA ALA A 180 7.66 -23.33 -19.01
C ALA A 180 8.42 -23.85 -20.23
N SER A 181 8.74 -22.97 -21.19
CA SER A 181 9.56 -23.33 -22.34
C SER A 181 10.97 -23.77 -21.94
N ASN A 182 11.57 -23.13 -20.92
CA ASN A 182 12.88 -23.52 -20.41
C ASN A 182 12.84 -24.90 -19.73
N ALA A 183 11.83 -25.15 -18.90
CA ALA A 183 11.64 -26.46 -18.26
C ALA A 183 11.39 -27.58 -19.28
N ALA A 184 10.60 -27.30 -20.32
CA ALA A 184 10.37 -28.23 -21.41
C ALA A 184 11.66 -28.59 -22.16
N GLY A 185 12.58 -27.63 -22.35
CA GLY A 185 13.91 -27.88 -22.94
C GLY A 185 14.81 -28.77 -22.08
N GLU A 186 14.54 -28.85 -20.78
CA GLU A 186 15.24 -29.73 -19.83
C GLU A 186 14.51 -31.07 -19.62
N GLY A 187 13.35 -31.27 -20.25
CA GLY A 187 12.54 -32.47 -20.11
C GLY A 187 11.93 -32.67 -18.72
N VAL A 188 11.83 -31.60 -17.91
CA VAL A 188 11.32 -31.64 -16.54
C VAL A 188 10.11 -30.73 -16.36
N PRO A 189 9.21 -31.03 -15.41
CA PRO A 189 8.12 -30.12 -15.08
C PRO A 189 8.63 -28.79 -14.53
N MET A 190 7.92 -27.70 -14.84
CA MET A 190 8.33 -26.36 -14.43
C MET A 190 8.40 -26.20 -12.90
N GLN A 191 9.50 -25.66 -12.40
CA GLN A 191 9.77 -25.41 -10.98
C GLN A 191 10.11 -23.94 -10.72
N LEU A 192 10.09 -23.53 -9.44
CA LEU A 192 10.36 -22.16 -9.01
C LEU A 192 11.71 -21.60 -9.52
N HIS A 193 12.73 -22.45 -9.63
CA HIS A 193 14.05 -22.03 -10.12
C HIS A 193 14.04 -21.59 -11.59
N HIS A 194 13.20 -22.19 -12.45
CA HIS A 194 13.06 -21.76 -13.85
C HIS A 194 12.50 -20.34 -13.94
N VAL A 195 11.61 -19.96 -13.01
CA VAL A 195 11.13 -18.57 -12.87
C VAL A 195 12.26 -17.65 -12.42
N ALA A 196 13.11 -18.11 -11.49
CA ALA A 196 14.30 -17.36 -11.06
C ALA A 196 15.31 -17.15 -12.20
N THR A 197 15.53 -18.16 -13.04
CA THR A 197 16.37 -18.04 -14.24
C THR A 197 15.84 -16.99 -15.21
N MET A 198 14.51 -16.84 -15.34
CA MET A 198 13.93 -15.76 -16.16
C MET A 198 14.18 -14.37 -15.56
N LEU A 199 14.22 -14.25 -14.23
CA LEU A 199 14.57 -13.00 -13.55
C LEU A 199 16.02 -12.59 -13.85
N GLU A 200 16.95 -13.55 -13.77
CA GLU A 200 18.37 -13.34 -14.02
C GLU A 200 18.65 -12.99 -15.49
N ARG A 201 17.95 -13.62 -16.42
CA ARG A 201 18.08 -13.38 -17.88
C ARG A 201 17.47 -12.06 -18.36
N GLY A 202 16.96 -11.22 -17.46
CA GLY A 202 16.64 -9.83 -17.78
C GLY A 202 15.18 -9.52 -18.07
N TYR A 203 14.21 -10.38 -17.67
CA TYR A 203 12.78 -10.00 -17.71
C TYR A 203 12.48 -8.71 -16.91
N ARG A 204 13.38 -8.33 -15.99
CA ARG A 204 13.40 -7.05 -15.27
C ARG A 204 13.27 -5.80 -16.18
N ARG A 205 13.65 -5.88 -17.46
CA ARG A 205 13.63 -4.76 -18.43
C ARG A 205 12.34 -4.60 -19.24
N ARG A 206 11.37 -5.52 -19.13
CA ARG A 206 10.12 -5.54 -19.94
C ARG A 206 8.87 -5.04 -19.21
N VAL A 207 9.02 -4.47 -18.01
CA VAL A 207 7.91 -3.76 -17.35
C VAL A 207 7.65 -2.47 -18.12
N PRO A 208 6.43 -2.25 -18.67
CA PRO A 208 6.12 -1.01 -19.37
C PRO A 208 6.45 0.21 -18.50
N PRO A 209 6.95 1.33 -19.06
CA PRO A 209 7.31 2.53 -18.30
C PRO A 209 6.17 3.02 -17.39
N ALA A 210 4.93 2.74 -17.79
CA ALA A 210 3.72 3.00 -17.03
C ALA A 210 3.66 2.38 -15.63
N TYR A 211 4.42 1.31 -15.42
CA TYR A 211 4.54 0.58 -14.16
C TYR A 211 5.96 0.62 -13.60
N ALA A 212 6.85 1.48 -14.15
CA ALA A 212 8.26 1.56 -13.74
C ALA A 212 8.45 2.13 -12.32
N GLY A 213 7.48 2.93 -11.83
CA GLY A 213 7.43 3.36 -10.42
C GLY A 213 7.12 2.22 -9.43
N GLU A 214 6.73 1.04 -9.93
CA GLU A 214 6.33 -0.14 -9.15
C GLU A 214 7.33 -1.30 -9.34
N ALA A 215 8.59 -0.97 -9.65
CA ALA A 215 9.69 -1.86 -10.04
C ALA A 215 9.79 -3.24 -9.32
N PRO A 216 10.44 -4.24 -9.95
CA PRO A 216 10.20 -5.70 -9.83
C PRO A 216 10.42 -6.38 -8.47
N PHE A 217 10.82 -5.63 -7.45
CA PHE A 217 10.96 -6.09 -6.07
C PHE A 217 10.16 -5.16 -5.15
N SER A 218 8.85 -5.46 -5.14
CA SER A 218 7.81 -5.07 -4.20
C SER A 218 8.04 -5.56 -2.77
N LYS A 219 8.20 -4.77 -1.70
CA LYS A 219 7.98 -5.34 -0.35
C LYS A 219 6.49 -5.73 -0.18
N PRO A 220 6.17 -6.79 0.56
CA PRO A 220 4.82 -7.36 0.64
C PRO A 220 3.79 -6.38 1.23
N THR A 221 2.64 -6.22 0.60
CA THR A 221 1.40 -5.75 1.25
C THR A 221 0.50 -6.97 1.47
N PRO A 222 -0.04 -7.21 2.68
CA PRO A 222 -0.99 -8.30 2.90
C PRO A 222 -2.42 -7.85 2.56
N GLU A 223 -2.96 -8.35 1.46
CA GLU A 223 -4.38 -8.74 1.37
C GLU A 223 -4.42 -10.24 1.72
N GLY A 224 -5.40 -10.81 2.44
CA GLY A 224 -6.82 -10.50 2.49
C GLY A 224 -7.56 -11.80 2.13
N ALA A 225 -7.43 -12.83 2.97
CA ALA A 225 -8.14 -14.10 2.77
C ALA A 225 -9.64 -13.89 3.07
N ALA A 226 -10.46 -14.22 2.07
CA ALA A 226 -11.92 -14.17 2.11
C ALA A 226 -12.49 -14.96 3.30
N SER A 227 -13.45 -14.36 3.99
CA SER A 227 -14.22 -15.02 5.05
C SER A 227 -15.39 -15.80 4.44
N VAL A 228 -15.40 -17.10 4.71
CA VAL A 228 -16.57 -17.97 4.60
C VAL A 228 -17.58 -17.52 5.66
N GLU A 229 -18.84 -17.38 5.27
CA GLU A 229 -19.96 -17.00 6.13
C GLU A 229 -20.46 -18.20 6.94
N PRO A 230 -20.53 -18.15 8.29
CA PRO A 230 -21.30 -19.10 9.07
C PRO A 230 -22.67 -18.54 9.43
N LEU A 231 -23.68 -19.41 9.29
CA LEU A 231 -25.06 -19.25 9.74
C LEU A 231 -25.17 -18.96 11.25
N PRO A 232 -26.26 -18.32 11.71
CA PRO A 232 -26.42 -17.90 13.10
C PRO A 232 -26.75 -19.10 14.01
N GLU A 233 -26.02 -19.25 15.12
CA GLU A 233 -26.36 -20.23 16.17
C GLU A 233 -26.87 -19.53 17.44
N GLU A 234 -27.99 -20.06 17.91
CA GLU A 234 -28.82 -19.60 19.01
C GLU A 234 -28.14 -19.64 20.39
N SER A 235 -28.63 -18.74 21.22
CA SER A 235 -28.54 -18.73 22.67
C SER A 235 -28.68 -20.11 23.32
N ARG A 236 -27.70 -20.50 24.15
CA ARG A 236 -27.89 -21.47 25.23
C ARG A 236 -27.51 -20.90 26.59
N THR A 237 -28.55 -20.59 27.35
CA THR A 237 -28.58 -20.48 28.81
C THR A 237 -27.94 -21.68 29.51
N ARG A 238 -27.24 -21.46 30.62
CA ARG A 238 -27.18 -22.43 31.72
C ARG A 238 -27.13 -21.73 33.09
N SER A 239 -28.15 -22.05 33.87
CA SER A 239 -28.36 -21.84 35.30
C SER A 239 -27.52 -22.82 36.13
N GLY A 240 -27.23 -22.45 37.38
CA GLY A 240 -26.84 -23.41 38.44
C GLY A 240 -25.99 -22.81 39.56
N ALA A 241 -26.64 -22.35 40.63
CA ALA A 241 -26.07 -21.93 41.93
C ALA A 241 -25.70 -23.18 42.80
N PRO A 242 -25.30 -23.14 44.12
CA PRO A 242 -25.77 -22.20 45.16
C PRO A 242 -24.79 -21.76 46.31
N GLN A 243 -25.19 -20.62 46.92
CA GLN A 243 -25.23 -20.19 48.34
C GLN A 243 -24.12 -20.52 49.36
N VAL A 244 -23.68 -19.49 50.11
CA VAL A 244 -23.65 -19.46 51.61
C VAL A 244 -23.80 -18.00 52.16
N LEU A 245 -24.55 -17.90 53.26
CA LEU A 245 -24.97 -16.79 54.14
C LEU A 245 -23.89 -15.95 54.88
N ARG A 246 -24.19 -14.65 55.14
CA ARG A 246 -24.40 -14.01 56.49
C ARG A 246 -24.48 -12.46 56.34
N ARG A 247 -25.62 -11.82 56.68
CA ARG A 247 -25.95 -11.07 57.94
C ARG A 247 -25.03 -9.85 58.16
N THR A 248 -25.49 -8.59 58.17
CA THR A 248 -26.30 -7.94 59.23
C THR A 248 -26.71 -6.50 58.86
N GLY A 249 -27.94 -6.08 59.27
CA GLY A 249 -28.34 -4.72 59.73
C GLY A 249 -28.39 -3.59 58.68
N THR A 250 -29.33 -2.63 58.64
CA THR A 250 -30.35 -2.13 59.58
C THR A 250 -31.33 -1.24 58.78
N LYS A 251 -32.54 -1.08 59.33
CA LYS A 251 -33.78 -0.41 58.85
C LYS A 251 -33.56 1.10 58.54
N TRP A 252 -34.38 1.82 57.76
CA TRP A 252 -35.73 2.39 58.02
C TRP A 252 -36.34 2.80 56.65
N ALA A 253 -37.57 2.41 56.27
CA ALA A 253 -38.87 3.09 56.53
C ALA A 253 -38.88 4.56 56.03
N LEU A 254 -39.88 5.13 55.33
CA LEU A 254 -41.28 4.80 55.15
C LEU A 254 -41.84 5.61 53.95
N SER A 255 -43.00 5.17 53.50
CA SER A 255 -43.85 5.60 52.40
C SER A 255 -44.32 7.07 52.41
N GLY A 256 -44.78 7.56 51.25
CA GLY A 256 -45.60 8.77 51.16
C GLY A 256 -46.00 9.09 49.73
N ALA A 257 -47.20 8.65 49.34
CA ALA A 257 -47.81 8.92 48.05
C ALA A 257 -48.65 10.22 48.08
N LEU A 258 -48.99 10.69 46.87
CA LEU A 258 -50.19 11.43 46.47
C LEU A 258 -50.12 12.98 46.26
N ILE A 259 -50.39 13.32 44.98
CA ILE A 259 -51.46 14.21 44.49
C ILE A 259 -51.16 15.71 44.21
N ALA A 260 -51.35 16.00 42.92
CA ALA A 260 -52.02 17.13 42.25
C ALA A 260 -51.42 18.55 42.15
N ALA A 261 -51.43 18.98 40.89
CA ALA A 261 -51.98 20.23 40.35
C ALA A 261 -51.33 21.56 40.77
N GLY A 262 -50.56 22.10 39.82
CA GLY A 262 -50.89 23.39 39.22
C GLY A 262 -50.52 24.63 40.02
N LEU A 263 -49.38 25.23 39.67
CA LEU A 263 -49.28 26.69 39.63
C LEU A 263 -48.20 27.08 38.62
N GLY A 264 -48.63 27.90 37.66
CA GLY A 264 -47.76 28.47 36.65
C GLY A 264 -46.71 29.37 37.29
N ALA A 265 -45.46 29.07 36.97
CA ALA A 265 -44.39 30.04 36.99
C ALA A 265 -43.73 29.98 35.62
N VAL A 266 -43.91 31.04 34.83
CA VAL A 266 -43.07 31.31 33.67
C VAL A 266 -41.68 31.62 34.21
N VAL A 267 -40.91 30.58 34.48
CA VAL A 267 -39.46 30.70 34.56
C VAL A 267 -39.00 30.59 33.11
N ALA A 268 -38.56 31.72 32.56
CA ALA A 268 -37.72 31.76 31.38
C ALA A 268 -36.40 31.06 31.73
N ILE A 269 -36.43 29.72 31.78
CA ILE A 269 -35.23 28.92 31.69
C ILE A 269 -34.81 29.12 30.25
N THR A 270 -33.88 30.05 30.02
CA THR A 270 -32.93 29.90 28.94
C THR A 270 -32.30 28.54 29.15
N ARG A 271 -32.93 27.49 28.62
CA ARG A 271 -32.25 26.23 28.40
C ARG A 271 -31.02 26.67 27.65
N PRO A 272 -29.79 26.40 28.14
CA PRO A 272 -28.68 26.48 27.23
C PRO A 272 -29.13 25.63 26.06
N THR A 273 -29.30 26.26 24.89
CA THR A 273 -29.34 25.51 23.66
C THR A 273 -28.05 24.74 23.70
N VAL A 274 -28.12 23.50 24.21
CA VAL A 274 -27.21 22.45 23.84
C VAL A 274 -27.50 22.35 22.36
N VAL A 275 -26.82 23.20 21.59
CA VAL A 275 -26.61 22.97 20.19
C VAL A 275 -25.98 21.59 20.22
N SER A 276 -26.77 20.56 19.97
CA SER A 276 -26.26 19.24 19.67
C SER A 276 -25.32 19.52 18.51
N GLN A 277 -24.02 19.64 18.81
CA GLN A 277 -23.01 19.70 17.78
C GLN A 277 -23.11 18.33 17.13
N THR A 278 -23.87 18.27 16.06
CA THR A 278 -24.00 17.07 15.24
C THR A 278 -22.61 16.82 14.70
N ASN A 279 -21.88 15.90 15.32
CA ASN A 279 -20.57 15.52 14.85
C ASN A 279 -20.72 14.93 13.45
N THR A 280 -19.94 15.46 12.53
CA THR A 280 -19.91 14.99 11.16
C THR A 280 -18.86 13.89 11.07
N ASN A 281 -19.19 12.79 10.40
CA ASN A 281 -18.26 11.72 10.12
C ASN A 281 -17.73 11.84 8.69
N ALA A 282 -16.42 11.69 8.52
CA ALA A 282 -15.83 11.47 7.20
C ALA A 282 -15.06 10.15 7.16
N ARG A 283 -14.96 9.63 5.94
CA ARG A 283 -14.13 8.48 5.62
C ARG A 283 -13.17 8.87 4.51
N ALA A 284 -11.92 8.50 4.69
CA ALA A 284 -10.87 8.63 3.69
C ALA A 284 -10.11 7.31 3.66
N GLY A 285 -10.36 6.51 2.62
CA GLY A 285 -9.88 5.14 2.50
C GLY A 285 -10.17 4.29 3.74
N VAL A 286 -9.10 3.92 4.46
CA VAL A 286 -9.14 3.09 5.67
C VAL A 286 -9.37 3.87 6.97
N VAL A 287 -9.36 5.20 6.91
CA VAL A 287 -9.49 6.09 8.06
C VAL A 287 -10.94 6.59 8.17
N ARG A 288 -11.54 6.41 9.35
CA ARG A 288 -12.77 7.08 9.76
C ARG A 288 -12.45 8.09 10.86
N ILE A 289 -13.02 9.27 10.73
CA ILE A 289 -12.82 10.35 11.71
C ILE A 289 -14.13 11.11 11.93
N SER A 290 -14.32 11.59 13.16
CA SER A 290 -15.45 12.41 13.58
C SER A 290 -14.96 13.81 13.92
N TYR A 291 -15.60 14.83 13.37
CA TYR A 291 -15.22 16.24 13.58
C TYR A 291 -16.43 17.13 13.84
N PRO A 292 -16.23 18.29 14.52
CA PRO A 292 -17.30 19.22 14.84
C PRO A 292 -17.98 19.82 13.61
N ALA A 293 -19.27 20.18 13.72
CA ALA A 293 -20.05 20.75 12.62
C ALA A 293 -19.49 22.08 12.05
N ASN A 294 -18.71 22.83 12.82
CA ASN A 294 -18.07 24.07 12.37
C ASN A 294 -16.76 23.85 11.59
N TRP A 295 -16.40 22.59 11.34
CA TRP A 295 -15.30 22.20 10.46
C TRP A 295 -15.88 21.71 9.14
N ARG A 296 -15.20 22.01 8.05
CA ARG A 296 -15.64 21.64 6.70
C ARG A 296 -14.53 20.91 5.94
N PRO A 297 -14.87 19.87 5.16
CA PRO A 297 -13.94 19.28 4.21
C PRO A 297 -13.45 20.33 3.21
N GLU A 298 -12.17 20.28 2.90
CA GLU A 298 -11.57 21.06 1.82
C GLU A 298 -11.06 20.10 0.75
N SER A 299 -11.17 20.48 -0.53
CA SER A 299 -10.59 19.71 -1.62
C SER A 299 -9.09 19.58 -1.39
N ALA A 300 -8.59 18.34 -1.22
CA ALA A 300 -7.20 17.99 -0.87
C ALA A 300 -6.13 18.58 -1.81
N THR A 301 -6.53 19.20 -2.93
CA THR A 301 -5.72 20.04 -3.81
C THR A 301 -4.92 21.16 -3.11
N ALA A 302 -5.20 21.48 -1.85
CA ALA A 302 -4.52 22.56 -1.12
C ALA A 302 -3.25 22.16 -0.33
N THR A 303 -2.80 20.90 -0.30
CA THR A 303 -1.52 20.52 0.38
C THR A 303 -0.58 19.68 -0.50
N PRO A 304 0.10 20.30 -1.48
CA PRO A 304 0.92 19.59 -2.49
C PRO A 304 2.15 18.84 -1.97
N GLN A 305 2.50 18.97 -0.68
CA GLN A 305 3.85 18.67 -0.20
C GLN A 305 4.01 17.31 0.50
N LEU A 306 2.91 16.62 0.84
CA LEU A 306 2.97 15.45 1.75
C LEU A 306 2.64 14.10 1.11
N ARG A 307 2.00 14.06 -0.08
CA ARG A 307 1.74 12.85 -0.88
C ARG A 307 1.22 11.67 -0.03
N LEU A 308 0.24 11.91 0.84
CA LEU A 308 -0.38 10.87 1.63
C LEU A 308 -1.42 10.15 0.76
N ALA A 309 -1.63 8.86 1.01
CA ALA A 309 -2.79 8.14 0.51
C ALA A 309 -3.99 8.44 1.41
N ASP A 310 -5.21 8.29 0.86
CA ASP A 310 -6.44 8.41 1.63
C ASP A 310 -6.56 9.77 2.36
N GLU A 311 -6.24 10.86 1.66
CA GLU A 311 -6.19 12.20 2.23
C GLU A 311 -7.57 12.77 2.56
N LEU A 312 -7.66 13.40 3.72
CA LEU A 312 -8.77 14.20 4.19
C LEU A 312 -8.24 15.50 4.77
N ALA A 313 -8.53 16.61 4.10
CA ALA A 313 -8.27 17.94 4.61
C ALA A 313 -9.55 18.51 5.23
N LEU A 314 -9.44 19.03 6.46
CA LEU A 314 -10.51 19.72 7.18
C LEU A 314 -10.04 21.13 7.55
N THR A 315 -10.91 22.12 7.40
CA THR A 315 -10.67 23.50 7.86
C THR A 315 -11.66 23.86 8.94
N ALA A 316 -11.16 24.49 10.02
CA ALA A 316 -12.00 25.01 11.09
C ALA A 316 -12.34 26.47 10.84
N ALA A 317 -13.63 26.80 10.95
CA ALA A 317 -14.08 28.20 10.98
C ALA A 317 -13.74 28.87 12.33
N ALA A 318 -13.93 30.18 12.42
CA ALA A 318 -13.74 30.96 13.65
C ALA A 318 -14.43 30.32 14.87
N PRO A 319 -13.89 30.50 16.10
CA PRO A 319 -12.82 31.43 16.48
C PRO A 319 -11.39 30.88 16.35
N ALA A 320 -11.22 29.56 16.20
CA ALA A 320 -9.91 28.92 16.11
C ALA A 320 -9.61 28.55 14.65
N ARG A 321 -9.09 29.50 13.87
CA ARG A 321 -8.75 29.28 12.46
C ARG A 321 -7.55 28.33 12.34
N GLY A 322 -7.73 27.26 11.58
CA GLY A 322 -6.67 26.29 11.32
C GLY A 322 -7.16 25.17 10.42
N SER A 323 -6.24 24.28 10.06
CA SER A 323 -6.50 23.13 9.22
C SER A 323 -5.91 21.85 9.82
N LEU A 324 -6.58 20.74 9.52
CA LEU A 324 -6.12 19.39 9.82
C LEU A 324 -6.04 18.62 8.51
N LEU A 325 -4.87 18.11 8.19
CA LEU A 325 -4.69 17.10 7.15
C LEU A 325 -4.52 15.75 7.82
N VAL A 326 -5.41 14.80 7.53
CA VAL A 326 -5.24 13.39 7.88
C VAL A 326 -5.02 12.61 6.61
N GLY A 327 -4.05 11.71 6.65
CA GLY A 327 -3.85 10.75 5.59
C GLY A 327 -3.06 9.57 6.10
N ARG A 328 -2.73 8.67 5.19
CA ARG A 328 -1.93 7.49 5.47
C ARG A 328 -0.68 7.57 4.61
N THR A 329 0.50 7.37 5.18
CA THR A 329 1.65 7.11 4.32
C THR A 329 1.37 5.79 3.59
N PRO A 330 1.56 5.75 2.25
CA PRO A 330 1.57 4.50 1.52
C PRO A 330 2.40 3.44 2.26
N ALA A 331 2.02 2.16 2.22
CA ALA A 331 2.71 1.11 2.99
C ALA A 331 4.23 1.06 2.71
N GLU A 332 4.65 1.50 1.53
CA GLU A 332 6.05 1.67 1.10
C GLU A 332 6.83 2.73 1.91
N SER A 333 6.13 3.74 2.43
CA SER A 333 6.64 4.85 3.25
C SER A 333 6.09 4.83 4.68
N ALA A 334 5.61 3.68 5.16
CA ALA A 334 5.16 3.48 6.54
C ALA A 334 6.18 3.94 7.61
N ASN A 335 7.46 4.08 7.24
CA ASN A 335 8.56 4.41 8.15
C ASN A 335 9.35 5.67 7.74
N ALA A 336 8.93 6.34 6.67
CA ALA A 336 9.48 7.60 6.26
C ALA A 336 8.32 8.59 6.27
N LEU A 337 8.25 9.39 7.35
CA LEU A 337 7.57 10.66 7.21
C LEU A 337 8.21 11.38 6.01
N PRO A 338 7.42 11.96 5.08
CA PRO A 338 7.98 12.69 3.95
C PRO A 338 9.11 13.61 4.43
N GLN A 339 10.24 13.70 3.72
CA GLN A 339 11.35 14.56 4.16
C GLN A 339 10.90 16.02 4.34
N SER A 340 9.92 16.46 3.53
CA SER A 340 9.20 17.72 3.68
C SER A 340 8.47 17.87 5.02
N LEU A 341 7.96 16.76 5.58
CA LEU A 341 7.32 16.72 6.89
C LEU A 341 8.35 16.75 8.02
N ILE A 342 9.45 16.00 7.90
CA ILE A 342 10.53 15.89 8.89
C ILE A 342 11.32 17.19 9.01
N ALA A 343 11.47 17.94 7.92
CA ALA A 343 12.12 19.25 7.91
C ALA A 343 11.45 20.22 8.91
N GLY A 344 12.16 20.56 9.99
CA GLY A 344 11.71 21.48 11.03
C GLY A 344 10.96 20.84 12.22
N LEU A 345 10.85 19.51 12.29
CA LEU A 345 10.31 18.80 13.46
C LEU A 345 11.41 18.44 14.47
N ALA A 346 11.05 18.38 15.75
CA ALA A 346 11.97 17.92 16.80
C ALA A 346 12.46 16.47 16.56
N ALA A 347 13.74 16.20 16.89
CA ALA A 347 14.41 14.93 16.61
C ALA A 347 13.87 13.72 17.39
N ARG A 348 13.15 13.94 18.50
CA ARG A 348 12.55 12.87 19.31
C ARG A 348 11.04 13.10 19.46
N PRO A 349 10.20 12.22 18.91
CA PRO A 349 8.76 12.31 19.12
C PRO A 349 8.39 11.95 20.57
N GLN A 350 7.30 12.53 21.06
CA GLN A 350 6.67 12.16 22.33
C GLN A 350 5.52 11.18 22.06
N ILE A 351 5.35 10.16 22.88
CA ILE A 351 4.13 9.33 22.82
C ILE A 351 3.04 10.09 23.57
N VAL A 352 1.95 10.41 22.87
CA VAL A 352 0.75 11.03 23.45
C VAL A 352 -0.42 10.08 23.33
N LYS A 353 -1.24 10.01 24.38
CA LYS A 353 -2.49 9.24 24.38
C LYS A 353 -3.65 10.22 24.25
N ILE A 354 -4.38 10.12 23.15
CA ILE A 354 -5.50 11.01 22.84
C ILE A 354 -6.75 10.14 22.71
N GLY A 355 -7.56 10.14 23.77
CA GLY A 355 -8.68 9.22 23.91
C GLY A 355 -8.21 7.74 23.84
N PRO A 356 -8.75 6.93 22.91
CA PRO A 356 -8.39 5.52 22.74
C PRO A 356 -7.15 5.29 21.85
N VAL A 357 -6.58 6.33 21.22
CA VAL A 357 -5.48 6.20 20.27
C VAL A 357 -4.18 6.70 20.90
N SER A 358 -3.09 5.95 20.73
CA SER A 358 -1.73 6.38 21.07
C SER A 358 -1.01 6.81 19.80
N LEU A 359 -0.39 8.00 19.83
CA LEU A 359 0.25 8.64 18.68
C LEU A 359 1.66 9.11 19.04
N TYR A 360 2.59 9.09 18.09
CA TYR A 360 3.81 9.89 18.19
C TYR A 360 3.46 11.33 17.83
N ARG A 361 3.80 12.28 18.70
CA ARG A 361 3.68 13.72 18.49
C ARG A 361 5.06 14.31 18.21
N TYR A 362 5.17 15.00 17.09
CA TYR A 362 6.30 15.80 16.70
C TYR A 362 5.88 17.27 16.72
N VAL A 363 6.52 18.06 17.57
CA VAL A 363 6.26 19.50 17.66
C VAL A 363 7.24 20.21 16.73
N SER A 364 6.76 21.20 15.96
CA SER A 364 7.61 22.09 15.18
C SER A 364 8.56 22.87 16.08
N SER A 365 9.84 22.94 15.74
CA SER A 365 10.74 23.91 16.39
C SER A 365 10.33 25.32 15.99
N PRO A 366 10.33 26.31 16.89
CA PRO A 366 10.08 27.71 16.51
C PRO A 366 11.08 28.12 15.43
N GLN A 367 10.59 28.55 14.27
CA GLN A 367 11.43 29.11 13.21
C GLN A 367 11.32 30.63 13.24
N PRO A 368 12.45 31.38 13.22
CA PRO A 368 12.41 32.84 13.17
C PRO A 368 11.63 33.32 11.93
N GLY A 369 10.59 34.12 12.12
CA GLY A 369 9.84 34.76 11.03
C GLY A 369 8.58 34.05 10.53
N LEU A 370 8.33 32.77 10.88
CA LEU A 370 7.06 32.10 10.56
C LEU A 370 6.06 32.19 11.73
N ARG A 371 4.88 32.77 11.48
CA ARG A 371 3.74 32.82 12.44
C ARG A 371 2.87 31.55 12.43
N THR A 372 3.20 30.56 11.59
CA THR A 372 2.48 29.30 11.48
C THR A 372 3.02 28.25 12.45
N SER A 373 2.16 27.74 13.33
CA SER A 373 2.47 26.59 14.20
C SER A 373 1.99 25.29 13.56
N ARG A 374 2.82 24.24 13.60
CA ARG A 374 2.52 22.94 13.01
C ARG A 374 2.83 21.80 14.00
N ALA A 375 1.83 20.99 14.30
CA ALA A 375 2.02 19.76 15.06
C ALA A 375 1.73 18.55 14.17
N VAL A 376 2.63 17.57 14.20
CA VAL A 376 2.54 16.36 13.38
C VAL A 376 2.35 15.16 14.29
N TYR A 377 1.37 14.32 13.97
CA TYR A 377 1.01 13.13 14.73
C TYR A 377 1.14 11.91 13.82
N THR A 378 1.70 10.82 14.35
CA THR A 378 1.81 9.58 13.60
C THR A 378 1.36 8.37 14.41
N ALA A 379 0.61 7.48 13.77
CA ALA A 379 0.19 6.21 14.33
C ALA A 379 0.60 5.09 13.36
N PRO A 380 1.60 4.27 13.69
CA PRO A 380 1.92 3.08 12.90
C PRO A 380 0.76 2.09 13.02
N THR A 381 0.36 1.51 11.89
CA THR A 381 -0.70 0.50 11.81
C THR A 381 -0.25 -0.65 10.92
N THR A 382 -1.00 -1.76 10.92
CA THR A 382 -0.74 -2.89 10.02
C THR A 382 -0.97 -2.59 8.53
N VAL A 383 -1.52 -1.42 8.18
CA VAL A 383 -1.83 -1.01 6.80
C VAL A 383 -1.09 0.28 6.35
N GLY A 384 -0.12 0.75 7.13
CA GLY A 384 0.62 2.00 6.88
C GLY A 384 0.64 2.91 8.11
N THR A 385 1.29 4.06 8.02
CA THR A 385 1.32 5.01 9.15
C THR A 385 0.29 6.10 8.93
N ILE A 386 -0.68 6.22 9.84
CA ILE A 386 -1.61 7.34 9.83
C ILE A 386 -0.83 8.59 10.22
N VAL A 387 -0.99 9.66 9.44
CA VAL A 387 -0.35 10.96 9.66
C VAL A 387 -1.45 12.00 9.81
N GLY A 388 -1.39 12.74 10.91
CA GLY A 388 -2.21 13.92 11.17
C GLY A 388 -1.33 15.16 11.24
N VAL A 389 -1.65 16.20 10.48
CA VAL A 389 -0.93 17.48 10.50
C VAL A 389 -1.90 18.58 10.88
N CYS A 390 -1.72 19.13 12.08
CA CYS A 390 -2.48 20.27 12.55
C CYS A 390 -1.70 21.56 12.27
N THR A 391 -2.29 22.49 11.54
CA THR A 391 -1.67 23.78 11.14
C THR A 391 -2.55 24.96 11.54
N THR A 392 -1.94 25.99 12.13
CA THR A 392 -2.67 27.20 12.57
C THR A 392 -1.77 28.44 12.53
N THR A 393 -2.38 29.60 12.33
CA THR A 393 -1.74 30.93 12.25
C THR A 393 -2.06 31.83 13.46
N GLU A 394 -3.12 31.53 14.23
CA GLU A 394 -3.64 32.37 15.31
C GLU A 394 -4.08 31.49 16.50
N ALA A 395 -3.67 31.84 17.74
CA ALA A 395 -4.02 31.12 18.97
C ALA A 395 -3.71 29.60 18.97
N PRO A 396 -2.43 29.18 18.88
CA PRO A 396 -2.05 27.80 18.61
C PRO A 396 -2.50 26.77 19.66
N ALA A 397 -2.60 27.13 20.94
CA ALA A 397 -2.95 26.17 21.99
C ALA A 397 -4.39 25.64 21.90
N SER A 398 -5.37 26.52 21.63
CA SER A 398 -6.79 26.14 21.59
C SER A 398 -7.14 25.36 20.32
N PHE A 399 -6.58 25.75 19.18
CA PHE A 399 -6.76 25.00 17.93
C PHE A 399 -6.10 23.63 17.97
N ILE A 400 -4.84 23.53 18.41
CA ILE A 400 -4.11 22.25 18.46
C ILE A 400 -4.82 21.26 19.39
N SER A 401 -5.33 21.72 20.55
CA SER A 401 -6.13 20.88 21.44
C SER A 401 -7.39 20.35 20.75
N ASN A 402 -8.15 21.21 20.05
CA ASN A 402 -9.33 20.77 19.29
C ASN A 402 -8.98 19.81 18.14
N CYS A 403 -7.86 20.05 17.46
CA CYS A 403 -7.34 19.18 16.42
C CYS A 403 -6.94 17.81 16.96
N GLU A 404 -6.30 17.76 18.14
CA GLU A 404 -6.00 16.52 18.86
C GLU A 404 -7.28 15.75 19.20
N HIS A 405 -8.33 16.41 19.71
CA HIS A 405 -9.61 15.76 19.97
C HIS A 405 -10.19 15.08 18.71
N VAL A 406 -10.12 15.75 17.55
CA VAL A 406 -10.53 15.18 16.27
C VAL A 406 -9.65 13.97 15.90
N LEU A 407 -8.33 14.05 16.03
CA LEU A 407 -7.41 12.91 15.81
C LEU A 407 -7.67 11.73 16.76
N GLY A 408 -8.10 12.01 18.01
CA GLY A 408 -8.48 10.98 18.98
C GLY A 408 -9.72 10.17 18.60
N THR A 409 -10.52 10.66 17.65
CA THR A 409 -11.68 9.94 17.11
C THR A 409 -11.33 8.98 15.98
N ILE A 410 -10.07 8.95 15.54
CA ILE A 410 -9.65 8.12 14.41
C ILE A 410 -9.94 6.64 14.71
N ARG A 411 -10.66 6.01 13.80
CA ARG A 411 -10.88 4.57 13.75
C ARG A 411 -10.41 4.05 12.39
N LEU A 412 -9.86 2.84 12.39
CA LEU A 412 -9.49 2.14 11.17
C LEU A 412 -10.65 1.25 10.73
N THR A 413 -11.03 1.31 9.45
CA THR A 413 -11.99 0.36 8.87
C THR A 413 -11.34 -0.98 8.55
N SER A 414 -10.00 -1.01 8.45
CA SER A 414 -9.19 -2.21 8.20
C SER A 414 -7.78 -2.02 8.78
N GLY A 415 -7.19 -3.08 9.32
CA GLY A 415 -5.91 -3.04 10.01
C GLY A 415 -6.01 -2.61 11.48
N SER A 416 -4.90 -2.70 12.21
CA SER A 416 -4.83 -2.36 13.63
C SER A 416 -3.67 -1.43 13.94
N PHE A 417 -3.83 -0.59 14.97
CA PHE A 417 -2.74 0.22 15.49
C PHE A 417 -1.65 -0.67 16.08
N LEU A 418 -0.39 -0.37 15.76
CA LEU A 418 0.76 -1.04 16.33
C LEU A 418 1.15 -0.39 17.67
N PRO A 419 1.64 -1.17 18.64
CA PRO A 419 2.09 -0.63 19.90
C PRO A 419 3.26 0.34 19.68
N LEU A 420 3.20 1.48 20.35
CA LEU A 420 4.23 2.51 20.31
C LEU A 420 5.33 2.25 21.34
N GLY A 421 6.56 2.60 20.98
CA GLY A 421 7.72 2.52 21.88
C GLY A 421 8.41 1.15 21.91
N LEU A 422 9.26 0.98 22.92
CA LEU A 422 10.00 -0.25 23.17
C LEU A 422 9.06 -1.34 23.68
N THR A 423 9.12 -2.52 23.09
CA THR A 423 8.42 -3.69 23.62
C THR A 423 9.43 -4.64 24.27
N THR A 424 9.19 -4.98 25.54
CA THR A 424 10.06 -5.89 26.30
C THR A 424 10.11 -7.29 25.68
N SER A 425 8.99 -7.75 25.12
CA SER A 425 8.89 -9.03 24.40
C SER A 425 9.81 -9.07 23.17
N TYR A 426 9.82 -8.02 22.34
CA TYR A 426 10.72 -7.95 21.20
C TYR A 426 12.18 -7.87 21.65
N ALA A 427 12.49 -7.00 22.63
CA ALA A 427 13.82 -6.85 23.18
C ALA A 427 14.38 -8.17 23.72
N HIS A 428 13.57 -8.96 24.43
CA HIS A 428 13.97 -10.28 24.91
C HIS A 428 14.23 -11.25 23.76
N THR A 429 13.33 -11.29 22.78
CA THR A 429 13.41 -12.21 21.63
C THR A 429 14.65 -11.93 20.77
N ILE A 430 14.91 -10.68 20.39
CA ILE A 430 16.08 -10.34 19.58
C ILE A 430 17.38 -10.66 20.32
N ASN A 431 17.46 -10.36 21.62
CA ASN A 431 18.65 -10.69 22.41
C ASN A 431 18.86 -12.20 22.52
N ALA A 432 17.80 -12.99 22.70
CA ALA A 432 17.90 -14.45 22.74
C ALA A 432 18.42 -15.03 21.40
N VAL A 433 17.87 -14.57 20.27
CA VAL A 433 18.29 -15.01 18.93
C VAL A 433 19.75 -14.65 18.67
N ILE A 434 20.14 -13.41 18.95
CA ILE A 434 21.51 -12.94 18.69
C ILE A 434 22.52 -13.59 19.64
N THR A 435 22.17 -13.82 20.91
CA THR A 435 23.01 -14.57 21.86
C THR A 435 23.25 -16.00 21.36
N LYS A 436 22.20 -16.72 20.93
CA LYS A 436 22.31 -18.07 20.35
C LYS A 436 23.22 -18.06 19.11
N LEU A 437 23.02 -17.09 18.21
CA LEU A 437 23.86 -16.93 17.01
C LEU A 437 25.33 -16.67 17.37
N ASN A 438 25.59 -15.76 18.31
CA ASN A 438 26.95 -15.39 18.72
C ASN A 438 27.72 -16.57 19.33
N ALA A 439 27.05 -17.46 20.07
CA ALA A 439 27.65 -18.66 20.62
C ALA A 439 28.17 -19.63 19.54
N VAL A 440 27.43 -19.79 18.44
CA VAL A 440 27.88 -20.61 17.30
C VAL A 440 28.92 -19.87 16.47
N ARG A 441 28.69 -18.57 16.23
CA ARG A 441 29.57 -17.72 15.40
C ARG A 441 30.99 -17.64 15.95
N SER A 442 31.15 -17.50 17.26
CA SER A 442 32.48 -17.40 17.88
C SER A 442 33.30 -18.68 17.68
N ARG A 443 32.70 -19.84 17.95
CA ARG A 443 33.35 -21.14 17.80
C ARG A 443 33.60 -21.50 16.34
N ALA A 444 32.55 -21.56 15.51
CA ALA A 444 32.67 -21.96 14.11
C ALA A 444 33.44 -20.93 13.26
N GLY A 445 33.43 -19.65 13.67
CA GLY A 445 34.27 -18.62 13.07
C GLY A 445 35.76 -18.86 13.34
N ALA A 446 36.14 -19.23 14.56
CA ALA A 446 37.51 -19.61 14.88
C ALA A 446 37.94 -20.89 14.15
N GLU A 447 37.07 -21.91 14.11
CA GLU A 447 37.31 -23.14 13.35
C GLU A 447 37.55 -22.84 11.86
N LEU A 448 36.75 -21.96 11.25
CA LEU A 448 36.92 -21.55 9.85
C LEU A 448 38.23 -20.77 9.62
N ALA A 449 38.60 -19.89 10.56
CA ALA A 449 39.82 -19.09 10.45
C ALA A 449 41.11 -19.93 10.58
N HIS A 450 41.07 -21.01 11.37
CA HIS A 450 42.19 -21.92 11.57
C HIS A 450 42.16 -23.16 10.67
N ALA A 451 41.16 -23.30 9.79
CA ALA A 451 41.03 -24.45 8.92
C ALA A 451 42.14 -24.51 7.87
N THR A 452 42.98 -25.56 7.93
CA THR A 452 44.12 -25.78 7.03
C THR A 452 43.79 -26.63 5.81
N ASN A 453 42.59 -27.23 5.77
CA ASN A 453 42.15 -28.08 4.67
C ASN A 453 40.69 -27.77 4.27
N ALA A 454 40.34 -28.15 3.04
CA ALA A 454 39.05 -27.90 2.42
C ALA A 454 37.86 -28.48 3.23
N GLN A 455 38.04 -29.67 3.81
CA GLN A 455 36.99 -30.31 4.60
C GLN A 455 36.67 -29.54 5.88
N ALA A 456 37.70 -29.07 6.61
CA ALA A 456 37.53 -28.23 7.79
C ALA A 456 36.87 -26.88 7.45
N GLN A 457 37.25 -26.28 6.31
CA GLN A 457 36.64 -25.05 5.81
C GLN A 457 35.15 -25.25 5.48
N GLU A 458 34.82 -26.35 4.79
CA GLU A 458 33.44 -26.71 4.46
C GLU A 458 32.58 -26.86 5.72
N ILE A 459 33.02 -27.69 6.68
CA ILE A 459 32.26 -28.00 7.89
C ILE A 459 31.99 -26.73 8.71
N ALA A 460 33.02 -25.89 8.91
CA ALA A 460 32.90 -24.66 9.67
C ALA A 460 32.00 -23.64 8.95
N ALA A 461 32.17 -23.45 7.64
CA ALA A 461 31.34 -22.55 6.84
C ALA A 461 29.87 -23.02 6.78
N ALA A 462 29.62 -24.33 6.61
CA ALA A 462 28.26 -24.89 6.60
C ALA A 462 27.57 -24.71 7.96
N THR A 463 28.31 -24.82 9.07
CA THR A 463 27.81 -24.58 10.42
C THR A 463 27.41 -23.13 10.61
N LEU A 464 28.24 -22.18 10.18
CA LEU A 464 27.92 -20.75 10.17
C LEU A 464 26.71 -20.44 9.29
N ALA A 465 26.60 -21.07 8.11
CA ALA A 465 25.46 -20.90 7.21
C ALA A 465 24.13 -21.29 7.87
N ARG A 466 24.07 -22.46 8.52
CA ARG A 466 22.87 -22.91 9.24
C ARG A 466 22.52 -21.98 10.39
N ALA A 467 23.49 -21.59 11.21
CA ALA A 467 23.24 -20.71 12.35
C ALA A 467 22.65 -19.35 11.94
N HIS A 468 23.18 -18.74 10.87
CA HIS A 468 22.64 -17.47 10.37
C HIS A 468 21.26 -17.64 9.73
N ALA A 469 21.00 -18.76 9.04
CA ALA A 469 19.68 -19.04 8.46
C ALA A 469 18.61 -19.26 9.54
N GLU A 470 18.94 -19.97 10.61
CA GLU A 470 18.07 -20.13 11.78
C GLU A 470 17.75 -18.79 12.42
N ALA A 471 18.78 -17.97 12.70
CA ALA A 471 18.59 -16.64 13.29
C ALA A 471 17.73 -15.72 12.40
N ALA A 472 17.94 -15.76 11.08
CA ALA A 472 17.10 -15.04 10.12
C ALA A 472 15.63 -15.50 10.20
N SER A 473 15.40 -16.81 10.25
CA SER A 473 14.06 -17.38 10.34
C SER A 473 13.36 -17.04 11.66
N ASP A 474 14.08 -17.05 12.78
CA ASP A 474 13.54 -16.71 14.09
C ASP A 474 13.15 -15.23 14.16
N LEU A 475 14.01 -14.33 13.68
CA LEU A 475 13.67 -12.90 13.59
C LEU A 475 12.50 -12.65 12.63
N ALA A 476 12.43 -13.34 11.49
CA ALA A 476 11.34 -13.17 10.53
C ALA A 476 9.95 -13.51 11.10
N ARG A 477 9.89 -14.44 12.07
CA ARG A 477 8.65 -14.81 12.78
C ARG A 477 8.34 -13.93 13.99
N THR A 478 9.26 -13.05 14.39
CA THR A 478 9.13 -12.25 15.61
C THR A 478 8.19 -11.06 15.40
N SER A 479 7.23 -10.89 16.32
CA SER A 479 6.42 -9.67 16.38
C SER A 479 7.24 -8.52 16.95
N ALA A 480 7.80 -7.71 16.05
CA ALA A 480 8.69 -6.61 16.40
C ALA A 480 7.97 -5.26 16.61
N GLY A 481 6.63 -5.23 16.52
CA GLY A 481 5.82 -4.02 16.71
C GLY A 481 6.32 -2.85 15.84
N SER A 482 6.58 -1.70 16.47
CA SER A 482 7.16 -0.51 15.83
C SER A 482 8.56 -0.74 15.21
N ALA A 483 9.29 -1.77 15.61
CA ALA A 483 10.61 -2.12 15.09
C ALA A 483 10.57 -3.11 13.91
N TRP A 484 9.39 -3.49 13.42
CA TRP A 484 9.24 -4.52 12.38
C TRP A 484 10.10 -4.30 11.13
N VAL A 485 10.30 -3.05 10.71
CA VAL A 485 11.14 -2.76 9.54
C VAL A 485 12.61 -2.98 9.79
N ALA A 486 13.13 -2.49 10.92
CA ALA A 486 14.52 -2.74 11.31
C ALA A 486 14.76 -4.23 11.57
N ASN A 487 13.78 -4.93 12.16
CA ASN A 487 13.81 -6.38 12.35
C ASN A 487 13.89 -7.15 11.03
N THR A 488 13.06 -6.75 10.06
CA THR A 488 13.05 -7.37 8.72
C THR A 488 14.36 -7.13 7.97
N ALA A 489 14.93 -5.92 8.08
CA ALA A 489 16.23 -5.62 7.50
C ALA A 489 17.34 -6.50 8.10
N LEU A 490 17.35 -6.65 9.43
CA LEU A 490 18.30 -7.51 10.13
C LEU A 490 18.14 -9.00 9.75
N ALA A 491 16.91 -9.50 9.68
CA ALA A 491 16.63 -10.88 9.24
C ALA A 491 17.12 -11.15 7.80
N ASN A 492 16.92 -10.20 6.88
CA ASN A 492 17.42 -10.33 5.51
C ASN A 492 18.95 -10.29 5.45
N ALA A 493 19.60 -9.43 6.22
CA ALA A 493 21.05 -9.39 6.30
C ALA A 493 21.63 -10.71 6.82
N LEU A 494 21.02 -11.31 7.86
CA LEU A 494 21.38 -12.64 8.34
C LEU A 494 21.21 -13.72 7.26
N LEU A 495 20.13 -13.66 6.46
CA LEU A 495 19.92 -14.59 5.35
C LEU A 495 20.97 -14.43 4.24
N MET A 496 21.36 -13.20 3.92
CA MET A 496 22.47 -12.92 2.99
C MET A 496 23.78 -13.53 3.51
N THR A 497 24.09 -13.33 4.79
CA THR A 497 25.26 -13.93 5.45
C THR A 497 25.21 -15.46 5.40
N ALA A 498 24.05 -16.06 5.64
CA ALA A 498 23.84 -17.51 5.56
C ALA A 498 24.12 -18.05 4.14
N ASN A 499 23.64 -17.37 3.11
CA ASN A 499 23.85 -17.75 1.72
C ASN A 499 25.33 -17.62 1.31
N ALA A 500 26.00 -16.56 1.76
CA ALA A 500 27.43 -16.36 1.49
C ALA A 500 28.29 -17.46 2.16
N TYR A 501 27.99 -17.85 3.40
CA TYR A 501 28.64 -19.00 4.04
C TYR A 501 28.33 -20.34 3.36
N ARG A 502 27.10 -20.53 2.83
CA ARG A 502 26.76 -21.74 2.07
C ARG A 502 27.56 -21.82 0.77
N ALA A 503 27.70 -20.70 0.06
CA ALA A 503 28.55 -20.62 -1.13
C ALA A 503 30.02 -20.91 -0.80
N LEU A 504 30.51 -20.39 0.33
CA LEU A 504 31.86 -20.64 0.81
C LEU A 504 32.09 -22.14 1.10
N ALA A 505 31.14 -22.79 1.78
CA ALA A 505 31.21 -24.23 2.08
C ALA A 505 31.22 -25.07 0.80
N LEU A 506 30.34 -24.76 -0.16
CA LEU A 506 30.29 -25.43 -1.45
C LEU A 506 31.59 -25.26 -2.24
N ALA A 507 32.16 -24.05 -2.25
CA ALA A 507 33.44 -23.80 -2.91
C ALA A 507 34.59 -24.58 -2.25
N ALA A 508 34.61 -24.66 -0.93
CA ALA A 508 35.58 -25.47 -0.18
C ALA A 508 35.46 -26.95 -0.54
N SER A 509 34.24 -27.51 -0.52
CA SER A 509 33.98 -28.93 -0.85
C SER A 509 34.47 -29.33 -2.25
N ARG A 510 34.49 -28.37 -3.19
CA ARG A 510 34.93 -28.56 -4.58
C ARG A 510 36.41 -28.20 -4.80
N ALA A 511 37.12 -27.78 -3.77
CA ALA A 511 38.46 -27.23 -3.85
C ALA A 511 38.59 -26.12 -4.93
N ASP A 512 37.58 -25.24 -5.04
CA ASP A 512 37.54 -24.16 -6.04
C ASP A 512 37.96 -22.81 -5.40
N PRO A 513 39.23 -22.39 -5.54
CA PRO A 513 39.73 -21.17 -4.91
C PRO A 513 39.11 -19.89 -5.49
N ARG A 514 38.65 -19.91 -6.75
CA ARG A 514 38.01 -18.73 -7.37
C ARG A 514 36.63 -18.49 -6.77
N SER A 515 35.81 -19.54 -6.72
CA SER A 515 34.49 -19.47 -6.07
C SER A 515 34.60 -19.20 -4.57
N TYR A 516 35.65 -19.72 -3.92
CA TYR A 516 35.92 -19.44 -2.51
C TYR A 516 36.25 -17.96 -2.27
N GLY A 517 37.10 -17.36 -3.12
CA GLY A 517 37.39 -15.93 -3.09
C GLY A 517 36.16 -15.05 -3.34
N ALA A 518 35.33 -15.41 -4.31
CA ALA A 518 34.07 -14.71 -4.59
C ALA A 518 33.09 -14.77 -3.41
N ALA A 519 32.92 -15.95 -2.78
CA ALA A 519 32.09 -16.12 -1.60
C ALA A 519 32.59 -15.30 -0.40
N ARG A 520 33.92 -15.15 -0.23
CA ARG A 520 34.50 -14.25 0.78
C ARG A 520 34.16 -12.78 0.53
N ALA A 521 34.15 -12.33 -0.73
CA ALA A 521 33.74 -10.97 -1.06
C ALA A 521 32.25 -10.71 -0.79
N GLU A 522 31.38 -11.71 -1.02
CA GLU A 522 29.96 -11.65 -0.64
C GLU A 522 29.78 -11.56 0.88
N LEU A 523 30.59 -12.29 1.66
CA LEU A 523 30.56 -12.20 3.13
C LEU A 523 30.87 -10.79 3.65
N ALA A 524 31.80 -10.06 3.03
CA ALA A 524 32.11 -8.68 3.41
C ALA A 524 30.89 -7.76 3.20
N ARG A 525 30.20 -7.87 2.05
CA ARG A 525 28.96 -7.12 1.78
C ARG A 525 27.82 -7.49 2.73
N ALA A 526 27.69 -8.78 3.05
CA ALA A 526 26.70 -9.25 4.00
C ALA A 526 26.96 -8.69 5.42
N ALA A 527 28.22 -8.54 5.82
CA ALA A 527 28.61 -7.95 7.10
C ALA A 527 28.23 -6.46 7.21
N GLU A 528 28.37 -5.68 6.13
CA GLU A 528 27.91 -4.29 6.08
C GLU A 528 26.39 -4.19 6.25
N ALA A 529 25.63 -5.03 5.55
CA ALA A 529 24.18 -5.09 5.69
C ALA A 529 23.74 -5.44 7.12
N LEU A 530 24.47 -6.36 7.77
CA LEU A 530 24.23 -6.77 9.15
C LEU A 530 24.47 -5.59 10.13
N SER A 531 25.58 -4.87 9.96
CA SER A 531 25.92 -3.69 10.76
C SER A 531 24.84 -2.60 10.65
N LEU A 532 24.35 -2.33 9.44
CA LEU A 532 23.25 -1.40 9.19
C LEU A 532 21.95 -1.85 9.88
N GLY A 533 21.63 -3.15 9.82
CA GLY A 533 20.47 -3.73 10.49
C GLY A 533 20.51 -3.50 12.01
N PHE A 534 21.63 -3.78 12.65
CA PHE A 534 21.81 -3.53 14.09
C PHE A 534 21.76 -2.03 14.44
N ALA A 535 22.39 -1.17 13.63
CA ALA A 535 22.32 0.27 13.85
C ALA A 535 20.88 0.81 13.80
N GLN A 536 20.03 0.28 12.92
CA GLN A 536 18.62 0.65 12.86
C GLN A 536 17.85 0.22 14.11
N ILE A 537 18.09 -0.99 14.61
CA ILE A 537 17.51 -1.48 15.87
C ILE A 537 17.94 -0.61 17.06
N SER A 538 19.21 -0.23 17.14
CA SER A 538 19.75 0.63 18.20
C SER A 538 19.17 2.04 18.18
N ARG A 539 18.93 2.62 17.00
CA ARG A 539 18.27 3.95 16.87
C ARG A 539 16.84 3.95 17.40
N LEU A 540 16.17 2.80 17.40
CA LEU A 540 14.83 2.62 17.99
C LEU A 540 14.87 2.45 19.52
N GLY A 541 16.07 2.47 20.13
CA GLY A 541 16.28 2.38 21.58
C GLY A 541 16.48 0.96 22.10
N TYR A 542 16.47 -0.05 21.23
CA TYR A 542 16.75 -1.44 21.62
C TYR A 542 18.25 -1.62 21.82
N ARG A 543 18.62 -2.32 22.90
CA ARG A 543 20.00 -2.79 23.10
C ARG A 543 20.06 -4.26 22.69
N VAL A 544 21.00 -4.60 21.83
CA VAL A 544 21.23 -5.96 21.35
C VAL A 544 22.60 -6.43 21.87
N ALA A 545 22.63 -7.63 22.43
CA ALA A 545 23.78 -8.27 23.07
C ALA A 545 24.84 -8.79 22.09
#